data_AF-A0A177EMM7-F1
#
_entry.id   AF-A0A177EMM7-F1
#
_cell.length_a   1.000
_cell.length_b   1.000
_cell.length_c   1.000
_cell.angle_alpha   90.00
_cell.angle_beta   90.00
_cell.angle_gamma   90.00
#
_symmetry.space_group_name_H-M   'P 1'
#
loop_
_entity.id
_entity.type
_entity.pdbx_description
1 polymer ?
#
loop_
_entity_poly.entity_id
_entity_poly.type
_entity_poly.pdbx_seq_one_letter_code
_entity_poly.pdbx_strand_id
1 'polypeptide(L)'
;MRSNEAEAFDTESEEMETYNAPAQEETVNLSEDELKRYVKFRRTGFNKGGIRKFVSQVLDQTCNPNFSIVLSGIAKVFVAEMVEEAKDVQEEWNDGGELLPSHIHEAYRRLSKKIPNME
;
A
#
# COMPACT_ATOMS: atom_id res chain seq x y z
N MET A 1 -22.42 15.51 -32.85
CA MET A 1 -22.48 16.31 -31.62
C MET A 1 -22.82 15.41 -30.44
N ARG A 2 -21.78 14.95 -29.74
CA ARG A 2 -21.76 14.70 -28.30
C ARG A 2 -20.27 14.53 -27.97
N SER A 3 -19.62 15.68 -27.91
CA SER A 3 -18.36 15.86 -27.20
C SER A 3 -18.61 15.41 -25.76
N ASN A 4 -18.31 14.14 -25.45
CA ASN A 4 -17.94 13.79 -24.09
C ASN A 4 -16.51 14.29 -23.94
N GLU A 5 -16.38 15.58 -23.63
CA GLU A 5 -15.30 16.03 -22.77
C GLU A 5 -15.42 15.16 -21.52
N ALA A 6 -14.69 14.05 -21.50
CA ALA A 6 -14.27 13.48 -20.26
C ALA A 6 -13.41 14.58 -19.66
N GLU A 7 -14.04 15.42 -18.84
CA GLU A 7 -13.41 16.24 -17.83
C GLU A 7 -12.30 15.35 -17.25
N ALA A 8 -11.08 15.58 -17.72
CA ALA A 8 -9.92 15.01 -17.10
C ALA A 8 -10.01 15.60 -15.70
N PHE A 9 -10.49 14.79 -14.76
CA PHE A 9 -10.47 15.15 -13.35
C PHE A 9 -8.99 15.26 -13.02
N ASP A 10 -8.52 16.49 -13.19
CA ASP A 10 -7.14 16.90 -13.13
C ASP A 10 -6.70 16.68 -11.69
N THR A 11 -6.18 15.49 -11.45
CA THR A 11 -5.66 15.10 -10.14
C THR A 11 -4.25 15.65 -9.96
N GLU A 12 -3.80 16.58 -10.80
CA GLU A 12 -2.56 17.33 -10.58
C GLU A 12 -2.77 18.59 -9.73
N SER A 13 -4.01 18.96 -9.34
CA SER A 13 -4.25 20.20 -8.59
C SER A 13 -5.12 20.11 -7.32
N GLU A 14 -5.63 18.96 -6.92
CA GLU A 14 -6.05 18.76 -5.53
C GLU A 14 -4.85 18.36 -4.69
N GLU A 15 -4.10 19.39 -4.31
CA GLU A 15 -3.28 19.48 -3.11
C GLU A 15 -2.80 18.11 -2.63
N MET A 16 -1.61 17.69 -3.08
CA MET A 16 -0.72 17.02 -2.15
C MET A 16 -0.40 18.08 -1.10
N GLU A 17 -1.38 18.37 -0.22
CA GLU A 17 -1.18 19.15 0.98
C GLU A 17 0.12 18.60 1.51
N THR A 18 1.10 19.49 1.62
CA THR A 18 2.12 19.32 2.63
C THR A 18 1.33 19.17 3.92
N TYR A 19 0.91 17.94 4.22
CA TYR A 19 0.39 17.56 5.50
C TYR A 19 1.58 17.83 6.40
N ASN A 20 1.56 19.04 6.97
CA ASN A 20 2.20 19.30 8.22
C ASN A 20 1.67 18.17 9.08
N ALA A 21 2.55 17.20 9.32
CA ALA A 21 2.27 16.14 10.28
C ALA A 21 1.66 16.86 11.49
N PRO A 22 0.55 16.39 12.08
CA PRO A 22 0.21 16.84 13.42
C PRO A 22 1.49 16.66 14.23
N ALA A 23 2.10 17.80 14.52
CA ALA A 23 3.46 17.85 14.95
C ALA A 23 3.45 17.28 16.37
N GLN A 24 4.30 16.28 16.57
CA GLN A 24 5.03 16.06 17.82
C GLN A 24 4.33 15.28 18.94
N GLU A 25 3.01 15.18 19.04
CA GLU A 25 2.42 14.60 20.27
C GLU A 25 2.40 13.06 20.36
N GLU A 26 2.36 12.32 19.23
CA GLU A 26 2.38 10.84 19.22
C GLU A 26 3.72 10.21 18.77
N THR A 27 4.68 11.02 18.32
CA THR A 27 5.98 10.52 17.79
C THR A 27 7.14 10.68 18.77
N VAL A 28 6.84 11.10 20.01
CA VAL A 28 7.80 11.51 21.04
C VAL A 28 8.78 10.41 21.50
N ASN A 29 8.57 9.15 21.11
CA ASN A 29 9.37 8.02 21.57
C ASN A 29 9.97 7.15 20.45
N LEU A 30 9.98 7.60 19.19
CA LEU A 30 10.62 6.84 18.10
C LEU A 30 12.10 7.25 17.95
N SER A 31 12.97 6.28 17.67
CA SER A 31 14.31 6.57 17.15
C SER A 31 14.23 7.23 15.77
N GLU A 32 15.31 7.89 15.35
CA GLU A 32 15.38 8.57 14.04
C GLU A 32 15.08 7.62 12.87
N ASP A 33 15.60 6.38 12.94
CA ASP A 33 15.38 5.36 11.93
C ASP A 33 13.94 4.85 11.91
N GLU A 34 13.31 4.69 13.07
CA GLU A 34 11.90 4.29 13.17
C GLU A 34 10.97 5.39 12.65
N LEU A 35 11.24 6.65 12.99
CA LEU A 35 10.48 7.79 12.47
C LEU A 35 10.60 7.88 10.94
N LYS A 36 11.81 7.69 10.40
CA LYS A 36 12.05 7.68 8.95
C LYS A 36 11.26 6.58 8.25
N ARG A 37 11.23 5.36 8.81
CA ARG A 37 10.41 4.25 8.29
C ARG A 37 8.92 4.56 8.38
N TYR A 38 8.46 5.08 9.51
CA TYR A 38 7.05 5.42 9.73
C TYR A 38 6.55 6.49 8.75
N VAL A 39 7.29 7.59 8.59
CA VAL A 39 6.93 8.67 7.65
C VAL A 39 6.89 8.14 6.21
N LYS A 40 7.84 7.27 5.84
CA LYS A 40 7.85 6.62 4.53
C LYS A 40 6.60 5.75 4.35
N PHE A 41 6.30 4.87 5.29
CA PHE A 41 5.09 4.02 5.25
C PHE A 41 3.80 4.85 5.10
N ARG A 42 3.64 5.90 5.92
CA ARG A 42 2.45 6.76 5.87
C ARG A 42 2.27 7.45 4.51
N ARG A 43 3.35 7.93 3.90
CA ARG A 43 3.33 8.66 2.63
C ARG A 43 3.28 7.76 1.39
N THR A 44 3.73 6.52 1.48
CA THR A 44 3.71 5.60 0.34
C THR A 44 2.29 5.20 -0.05
N GLY A 45 2.05 5.06 -1.36
CA GLY A 45 0.79 4.58 -1.92
C GLY A 45 1.00 4.09 -3.35
N PHE A 46 0.01 3.38 -3.90
CA PHE A 46 0.09 2.89 -5.27
C PHE A 46 -0.10 4.02 -6.28
N ASN A 47 0.55 3.89 -7.44
CA ASN A 47 0.36 4.81 -8.55
C ASN A 47 -1.08 4.71 -9.08
N LYS A 48 -1.83 5.82 -9.03
CA LYS A 48 -3.24 5.88 -9.44
C LYS A 48 -3.46 5.39 -10.88
N GLY A 49 -2.60 5.78 -11.82
CA GLY A 49 -2.68 5.37 -13.23
C GLY A 49 -2.41 3.88 -13.42
N GLY A 50 -1.43 3.34 -12.69
CA GLY A 50 -1.13 1.90 -12.67
C GLY A 50 -2.31 1.07 -12.17
N ILE A 51 -2.95 1.49 -11.08
CA ILE A 51 -4.13 0.82 -10.52
C ILE A 51 -5.30 0.89 -11.49
N ARG A 52 -5.59 2.05 -12.09
CA ARG A 52 -6.67 2.16 -13.10
C ARG A 52 -6.44 1.22 -14.27
N LYS A 53 -5.21 1.16 -14.81
CA LYS A 53 -4.85 0.26 -15.91
C LYS A 53 -5.03 -1.21 -15.51
N PHE A 54 -4.59 -1.59 -14.31
CA PHE A 54 -4.76 -2.94 -13.79
C PHE A 54 -6.24 -3.34 -13.66
N VAL A 55 -7.05 -2.46 -13.06
CA VAL A 55 -8.49 -2.69 -12.90
C VAL A 55 -9.18 -2.89 -14.25
N SER A 56 -8.90 -2.01 -15.23
CA SER A 56 -9.48 -2.15 -16.56
C SER A 56 -8.99 -3.40 -17.28
N GLN A 57 -7.75 -3.85 -17.07
CA GLN A 57 -7.26 -5.09 -17.66
C GLN A 57 -7.93 -6.34 -17.07
N VAL A 58 -8.25 -6.34 -15.78
CA VAL A 58 -8.84 -7.51 -15.09
C VAL A 58 -10.36 -7.57 -15.29
N LEU A 59 -11.06 -6.45 -15.22
CA LEU A 59 -12.52 -6.39 -15.29
C LEU A 59 -13.05 -6.10 -16.70
N ASP A 60 -12.18 -5.74 -17.65
CA ASP A 60 -12.51 -5.26 -18.99
C ASP A 60 -13.53 -4.10 -18.98
N GLN A 61 -13.49 -3.28 -17.91
CA GLN A 61 -14.43 -2.21 -17.65
C GLN A 61 -13.73 -0.96 -17.09
N THR A 62 -14.33 0.21 -17.37
CA THR A 62 -13.92 1.47 -16.77
C THR A 62 -14.58 1.62 -15.41
N CYS A 63 -13.78 1.75 -14.35
CA CYS A 63 -14.27 1.96 -12.99
C CYS A 63 -14.14 3.41 -12.54
N ASN A 64 -15.01 3.81 -11.61
CA ASN A 64 -14.96 5.13 -10.98
C ASN A 64 -13.61 5.35 -10.24
N PRO A 65 -13.02 6.56 -10.26
CA PRO A 65 -11.85 6.92 -9.45
C PRO A 65 -11.91 6.45 -7.97
N ASN A 66 -13.07 6.52 -7.32
CA ASN A 66 -13.25 6.08 -5.93
C ASN A 66 -12.97 4.59 -5.75
N PHE A 67 -13.29 3.76 -6.75
CA PHE A 67 -12.96 2.33 -6.72
C PHE A 67 -11.44 2.12 -6.70
N SER A 68 -10.68 2.92 -7.46
CA SER A 68 -9.23 2.83 -7.47
C SER A 68 -8.61 3.22 -6.13
N ILE A 69 -9.21 4.17 -5.40
CA ILE A 69 -8.78 4.56 -4.04
C ILE A 69 -8.98 3.39 -3.07
N VAL A 70 -10.19 2.81 -3.06
CA VAL A 70 -10.52 1.67 -2.20
C VAL A 70 -9.60 0.49 -2.49
N LEU A 71 -9.41 0.14 -3.75
CA LEU A 71 -8.53 -0.96 -4.15
C LEU A 71 -7.07 -0.71 -3.73
N SER A 72 -6.58 0.53 -3.88
CA SER A 72 -5.24 0.90 -3.43
C SER A 72 -5.10 0.75 -1.91
N GLY A 73 -6.15 1.08 -1.15
CA GLY A 73 -6.19 0.90 0.30
C GLY A 73 -6.11 -0.57 0.70
N ILE A 74 -6.96 -1.42 0.10
CA ILE A 74 -6.97 -2.87 0.34
C ILE A 74 -5.61 -3.50 0.00
N ALA A 75 -5.06 -3.16 -1.16
CA ALA A 75 -3.75 -3.66 -1.57
C ALA A 75 -2.63 -3.20 -0.61
N LYS A 76 -2.74 -2.02 -0.01
CA LYS A 76 -1.72 -1.50 0.91
C LYS A 76 -1.77 -2.24 2.25
N VAL A 77 -2.97 -2.55 2.74
CA VAL A 77 -3.17 -3.38 3.94
C VAL A 77 -2.55 -4.75 3.71
N PHE A 78 -2.85 -5.39 2.58
CA PHE A 78 -2.27 -6.70 2.25
C PHE A 78 -0.74 -6.69 2.22
N VAL A 79 -0.12 -5.69 1.57
CA VAL A 79 1.34 -5.57 1.54
C VAL A 79 1.91 -5.32 2.95
N ALA A 80 1.23 -4.55 3.79
CA ALA A 80 1.67 -4.30 5.16
C ALA A 80 1.68 -5.58 6.00
N GLU A 81 0.60 -6.35 5.98
CA GLU A 81 0.48 -7.63 6.69
C GLU A 81 1.53 -8.65 6.20
N MET A 82 1.78 -8.69 4.88
CA MET A 82 2.79 -9.57 4.29
C MET A 82 4.21 -9.21 4.73
N VAL A 83 4.53 -7.91 4.83
CA VAL A 83 5.85 -7.46 5.29
C VAL A 83 6.02 -7.72 6.78
N GLU A 84 4.97 -7.51 7.59
CA GLU A 84 4.97 -7.81 9.02
C GLU A 84 5.23 -9.29 9.28
N GLU A 85 4.46 -10.18 8.66
CA GLU A 85 4.66 -11.63 8.80
C GLU A 85 6.04 -12.07 8.27
N ALA A 86 6.56 -11.44 7.22
CA ALA A 86 7.91 -11.73 6.73
C ALA A 86 9.00 -11.30 7.71
N LYS A 87 8.80 -10.21 8.46
CA LYS A 87 9.70 -9.79 9.54
C LYS A 87 9.65 -10.76 10.72
N ASP A 88 8.48 -11.28 11.07
CA ASP A 88 8.34 -12.32 12.09
C ASP A 88 9.08 -13.61 11.68
N VAL A 89 8.92 -14.05 10.42
CA VAL A 89 9.64 -15.21 9.88
C VAL A 89 11.16 -14.99 9.93
N GLN A 90 11.63 -13.80 9.54
CA GLN A 90 13.05 -13.46 9.58
C GLN A 90 13.60 -13.55 11.03
N GLU A 91 12.86 -13.04 12.01
CA GLU A 91 13.23 -13.11 13.42
C GLU A 91 13.24 -14.55 13.94
N GLU A 92 12.22 -15.34 13.64
CA GLU A 92 12.16 -16.76 14.02
C GLU A 92 13.31 -17.58 13.45
N TRP A 93 13.76 -17.25 12.24
CA TRP A 93 14.89 -17.93 11.59
C TRP A 93 16.24 -17.41 12.06
N ASN A 94 16.27 -16.39 12.92
CA ASN A 94 17.47 -15.68 13.36
C ASN A 94 18.27 -15.11 12.18
N ASP A 95 17.58 -14.75 11.09
CA ASP A 95 18.17 -14.08 9.94
C ASP A 95 18.28 -12.58 10.19
N GLY A 96 19.34 -11.96 9.67
CA GLY A 96 19.56 -10.52 9.76
C GLY A 96 19.49 -9.83 8.40
N GLY A 97 19.35 -8.50 8.41
CA GLY A 97 19.43 -7.69 7.20
C GLY A 97 18.11 -7.56 6.43
N GLU A 98 18.20 -7.56 5.11
CA GLU A 98 17.06 -7.36 4.21
C GLU A 98 16.16 -8.59 4.14
N LEU A 99 14.86 -8.38 3.85
CA LEU A 99 13.92 -9.48 3.64
C LEU A 99 14.30 -10.27 2.38
N LEU A 100 14.46 -11.58 2.54
CA LEU A 100 14.76 -12.51 1.47
C LEU A 100 13.46 -13.05 0.83
N PRO A 101 13.51 -13.52 -0.42
CA PRO A 101 12.35 -14.14 -1.06
C PRO A 101 11.78 -15.33 -0.26
N SER A 102 12.63 -16.06 0.47
CA SER A 102 12.22 -17.16 1.35
C SER A 102 11.31 -16.68 2.50
N HIS A 103 11.63 -15.52 3.10
CA HIS A 103 10.80 -14.91 4.16
C HIS A 103 9.41 -14.53 3.63
N ILE A 104 9.36 -13.94 2.43
CA ILE A 104 8.09 -13.54 1.80
C ILE A 104 7.23 -14.76 1.43
N HIS A 105 7.84 -15.82 0.88
CA HIS A 105 7.10 -17.04 0.54
C HIS A 105 6.52 -17.72 1.78
N GLU A 106 7.29 -17.79 2.86
CA GLU A 106 6.83 -18.37 4.11
C GLU A 106 5.73 -17.48 4.76
N ALA A 107 5.89 -16.17 4.75
CA ALA A 107 4.87 -15.22 5.19
C ALA A 107 3.54 -15.42 4.42
N TYR A 108 3.62 -15.52 3.10
CA TYR A 108 2.45 -15.80 2.27
C TYR A 108 1.79 -17.15 2.63
N ARG A 109 2.59 -18.20 2.86
CA ARG A 109 2.10 -19.53 3.29
C ARG A 109 1.41 -19.50 4.66
N ARG A 110 1.77 -18.56 5.55
CA ARG A 110 1.13 -18.37 6.86
C ARG A 110 -0.15 -17.55 6.72
N LEU A 111 -0.09 -16.45 5.96
CA LEU A 111 -1.24 -15.58 5.71
C LEU A 111 -2.37 -16.29 4.97
N SER A 112 -2.05 -17.14 3.98
CA SER A 112 -3.07 -17.91 3.26
C SER A 112 -3.87 -18.87 4.16
N LYS A 113 -3.29 -19.32 5.27
CA LYS A 113 -4.00 -20.13 6.28
C LYS A 113 -4.84 -19.29 7.24
N LYS A 114 -4.46 -18.04 7.47
CA LYS A 114 -5.16 -17.11 8.38
C LYS A 114 -6.35 -16.44 7.68
N ILE A 115 -6.23 -16.14 6.39
CA ILE A 115 -7.25 -15.44 5.62
C ILE A 115 -8.26 -16.46 5.07
N PRO A 116 -9.56 -16.35 5.42
CA PRO A 116 -10.57 -17.26 4.91
C PRO A 116 -10.72 -17.08 3.38
N ASN A 117 -10.72 -18.20 2.65
CA ASN A 117 -10.91 -18.30 1.19
C ASN A 117 -9.76 -17.78 0.30
N MET A 118 -8.49 -17.88 0.74
CA MET A 118 -7.36 -17.93 -0.19
C MET A 118 -7.21 -19.36 -0.73
N GLU A 119 -8.09 -19.77 -1.66
CA GLU A 119 -7.87 -21.00 -2.46
C GLU A 119 -7.15 -20.70 -3.77
#